data_AF-A0A239J8M3-F1
#
_entry.id   AF-A0A239J8M3-F1
#
_cell.length_a   1.000
_cell.length_b   1.000
_cell.length_c   1.000
_cell.angle_alpha   90.00
_cell.angle_beta   90.00
_cell.angle_gamma   90.00
#
_symmetry.space_group_name_H-M   'P 1'
#
loop_
_entity.id
_entity.type
_entity.pdbx_description
1 polymer ?
#
loop_
_entity_poly.entity_id
_entity_poly.type
_entity_poly.pdbx_seq_one_letter_code
_entity_poly.pdbx_strand_id
1 'polypeptide(L)'
;MKKDLKLSDIPKHNVFQVPDDYFDRLPMRVMARTAAVEREEVTWQTSFWQRLRLALPALALLLLFAGIYVLHVPAQPEEQATNLTTVSDAQIVEYLSTYATVESSDFAELSSLQGQELTAEFMNISPASAAEELEYYRLDEIDY
;
A
#
# COMPACT_ATOMS: atom_id res chain seq x y z
N MET A 1 -58.41 -33.92 -59.96
CA MET A 1 -57.10 -34.60 -60.06
C MET A 1 -56.02 -33.56 -59.79
N LYS A 2 -55.30 -33.66 -58.66
CA LYS A 2 -54.17 -32.76 -58.34
C LYS A 2 -52.95 -33.27 -59.12
N LYS A 3 -52.30 -32.41 -59.92
CA LYS A 3 -51.10 -32.76 -60.68
C LYS A 3 -49.89 -32.66 -59.75
N ASP A 4 -49.18 -33.76 -59.57
CA ASP A 4 -47.93 -33.80 -58.81
C ASP A 4 -46.83 -33.13 -59.65
N LEU A 5 -46.51 -31.87 -59.32
CA LEU A 5 -45.40 -31.14 -59.95
C LEU A 5 -44.08 -31.73 -59.44
N LYS A 6 -43.30 -32.35 -60.33
CA LYS A 6 -41.96 -32.83 -59.96
C LYS A 6 -40.97 -31.68 -60.10
N LEU A 7 -39.98 -31.64 -59.21
CA LEU A 7 -38.94 -30.60 -59.21
C LEU A 7 -38.14 -30.56 -60.52
N SER A 8 -38.12 -31.67 -61.26
CA SER A 8 -37.54 -31.78 -62.60
C SER A 8 -38.29 -30.98 -63.67
N ASP A 9 -39.57 -30.70 -63.46
CA ASP A 9 -40.44 -30.04 -64.44
C ASP A 9 -40.32 -28.50 -64.38
N ILE A 10 -39.51 -27.98 -63.44
CA ILE A 10 -39.20 -26.56 -63.31
C ILE A 10 -38.04 -26.23 -64.27
N PRO A 11 -38.21 -25.21 -65.14
CA PRO A 11 -37.18 -24.85 -66.09
C PRO A 11 -35.94 -24.30 -65.35
N LYS A 12 -34.81 -24.98 -65.54
CA LYS A 12 -33.53 -24.57 -64.96
C LYS A 12 -32.94 -23.44 -65.80
N HIS A 13 -33.24 -22.20 -65.41
CA HIS A 13 -32.61 -21.03 -66.01
C HIS A 13 -31.34 -20.69 -65.24
N ASN A 14 -30.20 -20.69 -65.92
CA ASN A 14 -28.97 -20.17 -65.34
C ASN A 14 -28.99 -18.64 -65.42
N VAL A 15 -29.34 -17.99 -64.32
CA VAL A 15 -29.38 -16.52 -64.21
C VAL A 15 -27.99 -15.92 -63.95
N PHE A 16 -26.98 -16.75 -63.74
CA PHE A 16 -25.63 -16.30 -63.41
C PHE A 16 -24.74 -16.34 -64.66
N GLN A 17 -24.28 -15.16 -65.06
CA GLN A 17 -23.21 -15.03 -66.05
C GLN A 17 -21.88 -14.95 -65.31
N VAL A 18 -21.01 -15.93 -65.56
CA VAL A 18 -19.64 -15.91 -65.04
C VAL A 18 -18.71 -15.34 -66.12
N PRO A 19 -17.68 -14.57 -65.74
CA PRO A 19 -16.63 -14.18 -66.66
C PRO A 19 -15.87 -15.37 -67.23
N ASP A 20 -15.26 -15.19 -68.40
CA ASP A 20 -14.37 -16.19 -69.00
C ASP A 20 -13.21 -16.53 -68.05
N ASP A 21 -12.79 -17.80 -68.03
CA ASP A 21 -11.78 -18.39 -67.14
C ASP A 21 -12.07 -18.25 -65.61
N TYR A 22 -13.29 -17.90 -65.19
CA TYR A 22 -13.59 -17.71 -63.76
C TYR A 22 -13.25 -18.96 -62.94
N PHE A 23 -13.70 -20.12 -63.40
CA PHE A 23 -13.46 -21.39 -62.72
C PHE A 23 -12.02 -21.89 -62.86
N ASP A 24 -11.29 -21.49 -63.90
CA ASP A 24 -9.88 -21.86 -64.08
C ASP A 24 -8.97 -21.09 -63.12
N ARG A 25 -9.32 -19.82 -62.82
CA ARG A 25 -8.55 -18.96 -61.90
C ARG A 25 -8.99 -19.13 -60.43
N LEU A 26 -10.16 -19.72 -60.19
CA LEU A 26 -10.73 -19.87 -58.85
C LEU A 26 -9.84 -20.70 -57.91
N PRO A 27 -9.31 -21.88 -58.27
CA PRO A 27 -8.48 -22.69 -57.39
C PRO A 27 -7.23 -21.93 -56.91
N MET A 28 -6.57 -21.23 -57.82
CA MET A 28 -5.39 -20.42 -57.50
C MET A 28 -5.73 -19.29 -56.52
N ARG A 29 -6.86 -18.60 -56.71
CA ARG A 29 -7.32 -17.55 -55.79
C ARG A 29 -7.67 -18.08 -54.42
N VAL A 30 -8.31 -19.25 -54.34
CA VAL A 30 -8.66 -19.89 -53.07
C VAL A 30 -7.39 -20.29 -52.32
N MET A 31 -6.45 -20.98 -52.98
CA MET A 31 -5.16 -21.38 -52.40
C MET A 31 -4.34 -20.18 -51.91
N ALA A 32 -4.29 -19.10 -52.71
CA ALA A 32 -3.58 -17.88 -52.31
C ALA A 32 -4.19 -17.24 -51.05
N ARG A 33 -5.52 -17.28 -50.90
CA ARG A 33 -6.21 -16.74 -49.72
C ARG A 33 -6.05 -17.64 -48.49
N THR A 34 -6.11 -18.95 -48.65
CA THR A 34 -5.96 -19.86 -47.51
C THR A 34 -4.51 -19.94 -47.02
N ALA A 35 -3.54 -19.94 -47.93
CA ALA A 35 -2.12 -19.95 -47.57
C ALA A 35 -1.64 -18.61 -46.97
N ALA A 36 -2.26 -17.48 -47.35
CA ALA A 36 -1.97 -16.18 -46.73
C ALA A 36 -2.50 -16.09 -45.28
N VAL A 37 -3.63 -16.74 -44.99
CA VAL A 37 -4.21 -16.77 -43.64
C VAL A 37 -3.39 -17.63 -42.67
N GLU A 38 -2.74 -18.70 -43.15
CA GLU A 38 -1.76 -19.46 -42.33
C GLU A 38 -0.46 -18.69 -42.08
N ARG A 39 -0.15 -17.67 -42.89
CA ARG A 39 1.07 -16.85 -42.78
C ARG A 39 0.93 -15.60 -41.92
N GLU A 40 -0.24 -15.35 -41.33
CA GLU A 40 -0.30 -14.46 -40.18
C GLU A 40 0.28 -15.19 -38.96
N GLU A 41 1.60 -15.37 -38.98
CA GLU A 41 2.37 -15.74 -37.81
C GLU A 41 2.26 -14.61 -36.78
N VAL A 42 1.21 -14.70 -35.99
CA VAL A 42 1.10 -14.34 -34.58
C VAL A 42 2.19 -13.35 -34.15
N THR A 43 1.85 -12.07 -34.26
CA THR A 43 2.61 -10.92 -33.73
C THR A 43 2.65 -10.86 -32.20
N TRP A 44 2.42 -11.99 -31.50
CA TRP A 44 2.57 -12.09 -30.05
C TRP A 44 3.95 -11.63 -29.62
N GLN A 45 4.99 -12.04 -30.35
CA GLN A 45 6.36 -11.74 -29.97
C GLN A 45 6.60 -10.22 -29.98
N THR A 46 6.13 -9.47 -30.98
CA THR A 46 6.29 -8.01 -30.98
C THR A 46 5.48 -7.35 -29.87
N SER A 47 4.28 -7.86 -29.54
CA SER A 47 3.46 -7.33 -28.45
C SER A 47 4.08 -7.58 -27.07
N PHE A 48 4.64 -8.77 -26.82
CA PHE A 48 5.32 -9.08 -25.57
C PHE A 48 6.64 -8.29 -25.41
N TRP A 49 7.41 -8.14 -26.49
CA TRP A 49 8.64 -7.32 -26.49
C TRP A 49 8.34 -5.83 -26.34
N GLN A 50 7.22 -5.33 -26.87
CA GLN A 50 6.77 -3.95 -26.64
C GLN A 50 6.34 -3.73 -25.18
N ARG A 51 5.61 -4.69 -24.57
CA ARG A 51 5.26 -4.64 -23.14
C ARG A 51 6.50 -4.71 -22.25
N LEU A 52 7.48 -5.55 -22.60
CA LEU A 52 8.74 -5.64 -21.88
C LEU A 52 9.55 -4.34 -22.01
N ARG A 53 9.59 -3.72 -23.20
CA ARG A 53 10.24 -2.43 -23.41
C ARG A 53 9.57 -1.28 -22.63
N LEU A 54 8.25 -1.33 -22.42
CA LEU A 54 7.56 -0.38 -21.52
C LEU A 54 7.76 -0.69 -20.03
N ALA A 55 8.02 -1.94 -19.66
CA ALA A 55 8.28 -2.32 -18.27
C ALA A 55 9.67 -1.88 -17.77
N LEU A 56 10.68 -1.85 -18.65
CA LEU A 56 12.04 -1.39 -18.30
C LEU A 56 12.12 0.02 -17.69
N PRO A 57 11.53 1.08 -18.29
CA PRO A 57 11.60 2.42 -17.71
C PRO A 57 10.82 2.54 -16.39
N ALA A 58 9.70 1.82 -16.25
CA ALA A 58 8.93 1.81 -15.01
C ALA A 58 9.72 1.17 -13.86
N LEU A 59 10.42 0.06 -14.13
CA LEU A 59 11.28 -0.60 -13.15
C LEU A 59 12.51 0.26 -12.82
N ALA A 60 13.11 0.91 -13.82
CA ALA A 60 14.21 1.85 -13.60
C ALA A 60 13.81 3.04 -12.73
N LEU A 61 12.61 3.60 -12.93
CA LEU A 61 12.06 4.66 -12.08
C LEU A 61 11.79 4.18 -10.66
N LEU A 62 11.26 2.96 -10.49
CA LEU A 62 11.05 2.38 -9.16
C LEU A 62 12.39 2.17 -8.43
N LEU A 63 13.40 1.59 -9.09
CA LEU A 63 14.72 1.40 -8.50
C LEU A 63 15.43 2.73 -8.23
N LEU A 64 15.29 3.72 -9.11
CA LEU A 64 15.81 5.07 -8.87
C LEU A 64 15.15 5.69 -7.63
N PHE A 65 13.82 5.59 -7.52
CA PHE A 65 13.07 6.10 -6.38
C PHE A 65 13.45 5.39 -5.09
N ALA A 66 13.53 4.06 -5.09
CA ALA A 66 13.96 3.27 -3.94
C ALA A 66 15.42 3.56 -3.54
N GLY A 67 16.31 3.72 -4.53
CA GLY A 67 17.72 4.07 -4.29
C GLY A 67 17.86 5.47 -3.70
N ILE A 68 17.14 6.47 -4.24
CA ILE A 68 17.10 7.82 -3.67
C ILE A 68 16.50 7.77 -2.26
N TYR A 69 15.41 7.03 -2.06
CA TYR A 69 14.77 6.87 -0.75
C TYR A 69 15.76 6.32 0.27
N VAL A 70 16.45 5.21 -0.01
CA VAL A 70 17.45 4.63 0.91
C VAL A 70 18.61 5.59 1.18
N LEU A 71 19.07 6.34 0.17
CA LEU A 71 20.13 7.33 0.35
C LEU A 71 19.67 8.60 1.11
N HIS A 72 18.37 8.91 1.06
CA HIS A 72 17.77 10.08 1.69
C HIS A 72 16.97 9.75 2.95
N VAL A 73 16.84 8.49 3.37
CA VAL A 73 16.35 8.17 4.70
C VAL A 73 17.38 8.82 5.63
N PRO A 74 17.08 9.99 6.26
CA PRO A 74 17.93 10.40 7.37
C PRO A 74 17.84 9.22 8.30
N ALA A 75 18.99 8.70 8.76
CA ALA A 75 18.97 7.75 9.86
C ALA A 75 18.13 8.44 10.93
N GLN A 76 16.86 8.02 11.05
CA GLN A 76 16.07 8.36 12.20
C GLN A 76 17.00 7.90 13.30
N PRO A 77 17.44 8.80 14.21
CA PRO A 77 17.85 8.30 15.48
C PRO A 77 16.64 7.46 15.86
N GLU A 78 16.80 6.13 15.88
CA GLU A 78 16.08 5.31 16.83
C GLU A 78 16.04 6.21 18.05
N GLU A 79 14.87 6.76 18.36
CA GLU A 79 14.65 7.37 19.65
C GLU A 79 14.95 6.20 20.56
N GLN A 80 16.22 6.13 20.97
CA GLN A 80 16.71 5.29 22.02
C GLN A 80 15.74 5.69 23.08
N ALA A 81 14.73 4.84 23.31
CA ALA A 81 13.80 4.98 24.40
C ALA A 81 14.72 5.06 25.60
N THR A 82 15.04 6.29 25.96
CA THR A 82 16.15 6.59 26.84
C THR A 82 15.55 6.10 28.11
N ASN A 83 16.02 4.96 28.60
CA ASN A 83 15.45 4.33 29.78
C ASN A 83 15.47 5.42 30.84
N LEU A 84 14.31 6.01 31.12
CA LEU A 84 14.17 7.17 32.02
C LEU A 84 14.62 6.77 33.43
N THR A 85 14.66 5.46 33.68
CA THR A 85 15.27 4.78 34.83
C THR A 85 16.79 4.97 34.98
N THR A 86 17.50 5.41 33.92
CA THR A 86 18.97 5.62 33.93
C THR A 86 19.37 7.09 33.91
N VAL A 87 18.41 8.01 33.78
CA VAL A 87 18.67 9.44 33.85
C VAL A 87 18.82 9.83 35.32
N SER A 88 19.91 10.51 35.68
CA SER A 88 20.12 10.95 37.06
C SER A 88 19.35 12.22 37.37
N ASP A 89 18.98 12.43 38.64
CA ASP A 89 18.25 13.62 39.09
C ASP A 89 18.94 14.93 38.68
N ALA A 90 20.27 14.95 38.69
CA ALA A 90 21.06 16.10 38.26
C ALA A 90 20.83 16.45 36.77
N GLN A 91 20.65 15.44 35.91
CA GLN A 91 20.36 15.64 34.49
C GLN A 91 18.92 16.10 34.25
N ILE A 92 17.99 15.63 35.08
CA ILE A 92 16.59 16.07 35.04
C ILE A 92 16.50 17.57 35.37
N VAL A 93 17.17 18.00 36.45
CA VAL A 93 17.18 19.42 36.85
C VAL A 93 17.83 20.29 35.77
N GLU A 94 18.93 19.84 35.17
CA GLU A 94 19.60 20.58 34.09
C GLU A 94 18.74 20.68 32.82
N TYR A 95 18.02 19.61 32.48
CA TYR A 95 17.11 19.63 31.35
C TYR A 95 15.93 20.58 31.59
N LEU A 96 15.34 20.53 32.79
CA LEU A 96 14.25 21.43 33.17
C LEU A 96 14.69 22.89 33.24
N SER A 97 15.93 23.18 33.68
CA SER A 97 16.45 24.56 33.70
C SER A 97 16.77 25.09 32.31
N THR A 98 17.26 24.23 31.41
CA THR A 98 17.76 24.62 30.10
C THR A 98 16.67 24.67 29.03
N TYR A 99 15.73 23.71 29.05
CA TYR A 99 14.79 23.49 27.96
C TYR A 99 13.33 23.65 28.37
N ALA A 100 12.96 23.46 29.65
CA ALA A 100 11.58 23.62 30.08
C ALA A 100 11.28 25.10 30.41
N THR A 101 10.69 25.80 29.45
CA THR A 101 10.11 27.13 29.69
C THR A 101 8.74 26.96 30.33
N VAL A 102 8.66 27.08 31.65
CA VAL A 102 7.38 26.99 32.38
C VAL A 102 6.59 28.28 32.12
N GLU A 103 5.45 28.16 31.45
CA GLU A 103 4.58 29.31 31.16
C GLU A 103 3.53 29.49 32.26
N SER A 104 3.02 30.72 32.41
CA SER A 104 1.99 31.02 33.42
C SER A 104 0.69 30.20 33.24
N SER A 105 0.43 29.71 32.02
CA SER A 105 -0.68 28.84 31.69
C SER A 105 -0.56 27.44 32.30
N ASP A 106 0.66 26.91 32.44
CA ASP A 106 0.90 25.55 32.95
C ASP A 106 0.50 25.45 34.44
N PHE A 107 0.60 26.55 35.18
CA PHE A 107 0.15 26.64 36.57
C PHE A 107 -1.37 26.70 36.72
N ALA A 108 -2.11 27.09 35.68
CA ALA A 108 -3.57 27.05 35.70
C ALA A 108 -4.08 25.60 35.73
N GLU A 109 -3.38 24.69 35.05
CA GLU A 109 -3.67 23.25 35.10
C GLU A 109 -3.35 22.66 36.49
N LEU A 110 -2.24 23.05 37.12
CA LEU A 110 -1.92 22.64 38.50
C LEU A 110 -3.00 23.03 39.51
N SER A 111 -3.60 24.22 39.35
CA SER A 111 -4.69 24.69 40.21
C SER A 111 -5.95 23.82 40.07
N SER A 112 -6.18 23.25 38.88
CA SER A 112 -7.27 22.31 38.64
C SER A 112 -7.01 20.92 39.25
N LEU A 113 -5.74 20.50 39.29
CA LEU A 113 -5.31 19.22 39.87
C LEU A 113 -5.29 19.25 41.41
N GLN A 114 -5.04 20.40 42.04
CA GLN A 114 -5.01 20.52 43.50
C GLN A 114 -6.38 20.26 44.16
N GLY A 115 -7.47 20.45 43.44
CA GLY A 115 -8.83 20.12 43.90
C GLY A 115 -9.23 18.66 43.68
N GLN A 116 -8.39 17.88 43.01
CA GLN A 116 -8.65 16.48 42.67
C GLN A 116 -7.83 15.60 43.63
N GLU A 117 -8.51 14.91 44.55
CA GLU A 117 -7.89 13.84 45.34
C GLU A 117 -7.29 12.81 44.38
N LEU A 118 -5.95 12.83 44.26
CA LEU A 118 -5.19 11.84 43.50
C LEU A 118 -5.35 10.50 44.22
N THR A 119 -6.33 9.72 43.78
CA THR A 119 -6.60 8.39 44.34
C THR A 119 -5.34 7.52 44.24
N ALA A 120 -5.16 6.60 45.19
CA ALA A 120 -4.03 5.67 45.20
C ALA A 120 -3.86 4.82 43.92
N GLU A 121 -4.86 4.80 43.03
CA GLU A 121 -4.77 4.19 41.69
C GLU A 121 -3.93 5.02 40.71
N PHE A 122 -3.85 6.34 40.88
CA PHE A 122 -3.04 7.24 40.05
C PHE A 122 -1.59 7.37 40.53
N MET A 123 -1.36 7.19 41.83
CA MET A 123 -0.01 7.11 42.37
C MET A 123 0.46 5.67 42.24
N ASN A 124 1.47 5.41 41.42
CA ASN A 124 2.12 4.09 41.29
C ASN A 124 2.98 3.75 42.54
N ILE A 125 2.40 3.98 43.72
CA ILE A 125 3.02 3.73 45.01
C ILE A 125 2.39 2.42 45.51
N SER A 126 3.23 1.40 45.70
CA SER A 126 2.74 0.16 46.29
C SER A 126 2.33 0.39 47.75
N PRO A 127 1.29 -0.29 48.25
CA PRO A 127 0.88 -0.18 49.66
C PRO A 127 2.02 -0.55 50.62
N ALA A 128 2.97 -1.38 50.19
CA ALA A 128 4.17 -1.72 50.95
C ALA A 128 5.13 -0.52 51.10
N SER A 129 5.39 0.21 50.01
CA SER A 129 6.25 1.40 50.02
C SER A 129 5.62 2.56 50.80
N ALA A 130 4.29 2.72 50.71
CA ALA A 130 3.58 3.71 51.53
C ALA A 130 3.65 3.41 53.03
N ALA A 131 3.57 2.13 53.41
CA ALA A 131 3.69 1.70 54.81
C ALA A 131 5.12 1.88 55.36
N GLU A 132 6.14 1.66 54.54
CA GLU A 132 7.55 1.85 54.91
C GLU A 132 7.88 3.33 55.20
N GLU A 133 7.36 4.25 54.38
CA GLU A 133 7.48 5.71 54.63
C GLU A 133 6.72 6.13 55.90
N LEU A 134 5.54 5.55 56.16
CA LEU A 134 4.76 5.85 57.36
C LEU A 134 5.40 5.29 58.64
N GLU A 135 6.14 4.17 58.55
CA GLU A 135 6.90 3.64 59.68
C GLU A 135 8.08 4.56 60.07
N TYR A 136 8.65 5.27 59.10
CA TYR A 136 9.68 6.29 59.35
C TYR A 136 9.14 7.46 60.19
N TYR A 137 7.88 7.85 59.95
CA TYR A 137 7.15 8.83 60.76
C TYR A 137 6.29 8.15 61.83
N ARG A 138 6.94 7.47 62.78
CA ARG A 138 6.28 6.94 63.98
C ARG A 138 5.70 8.09 64.82
N LEU A 139 4.45 8.45 64.59
CA LEU A 139 3.69 9.53 65.25
C LEU A 139 3.35 9.26 66.73
N ASP A 140 3.84 8.15 67.31
CA ASP A 140 3.53 7.72 68.69
C ASP A 140 4.30 8.50 69.79
N GLU A 141 5.14 9.48 69.45
CA GLU A 141 5.92 10.25 70.43
C GLU A 141 5.53 11.74 70.58
N ILE A 142 4.38 12.15 70.03
CA ILE A 142 3.91 13.52 70.23
C ILE A 142 3.11 13.58 71.55
N ASP A 143 3.84 13.71 72.66
CA ASP A 143 3.29 14.09 73.96
C ASP A 143 2.87 15.58 73.90
N TYR A 144 1.64 15.89 74.31
CA TYR A 144 1.03 17.24 74.23
C TYR A 144 1.59 18.21 75.27
#